data_AF-P82632-F1
#
_entry.id   AF-P82632-F1
#
_cell.length_a   1.000
_cell.length_b   1.000
_cell.length_c   1.000
_cell.angle_alpha   90.00
_cell.angle_beta   90.00
_cell.angle_gamma   90.00
#
_symmetry.space_group_name_H-M   'P 1'
#
loop_
_entity.id
_entity.type
_entity.pdbx_description
1 polymer ?
#
loop_
_entity_poly.entity_id
_entity_poly.type
_entity_poly.pdbx_seq_one_letter_code
_entity_poly.pdbx_strand_id
1 'polypeptide(L)'
;MRCVTSFVVLCILMFLVVNNVKVDVKAQRRKPVCKLTGVLNPGKCPTAIHDASNLCSRKLASPNMTFKRCDCQNTEWRGKDHYQCTCYIKLPCNQ
;
A
#
# COMPACT_ATOMS: atom_id res chain seq x y z
N MET A 1 8.80 -48.69 -11.00
CA MET A 1 8.97 -47.26 -11.35
C MET A 1 7.78 -46.36 -10.98
N ARG A 2 6.53 -46.86 -10.93
CA ARG A 2 5.33 -46.04 -10.62
C ARG A 2 5.29 -45.40 -9.22
N CYS A 3 5.94 -46.01 -8.22
CA CYS A 3 5.96 -45.45 -6.86
C CYS A 3 6.85 -44.20 -6.73
N VAL A 4 7.94 -44.13 -7.51
CA VAL A 4 8.89 -43.01 -7.44
C VAL A 4 8.25 -41.74 -8.01
N THR A 5 7.54 -41.85 -9.13
CA THR A 5 6.83 -40.70 -9.72
C THR A 5 5.72 -40.20 -8.81
N SER A 6 4.97 -41.09 -8.15
CA SER A 6 3.95 -40.71 -7.17
C SER A 6 4.53 -39.95 -5.98
N PHE A 7 5.68 -40.39 -5.46
CA PHE A 7 6.37 -39.70 -4.36
C PHE A 7 6.83 -38.30 -4.77
N VAL A 8 7.41 -38.14 -5.97
CA VAL A 8 7.85 -36.84 -6.48
C VAL A 8 6.66 -35.88 -6.65
N VAL A 9 5.53 -36.34 -7.19
CA VAL A 9 4.33 -35.50 -7.36
C VAL A 9 3.78 -35.05 -6.00
N LEU A 10 3.71 -35.94 -5.00
CA LEU A 10 3.27 -35.60 -3.65
C LEU A 10 4.19 -34.56 -3.00
N CYS A 11 5.51 -34.70 -3.16
CA CYS A 11 6.47 -33.70 -2.66
C CYS A 11 6.23 -32.31 -3.30
N ILE A 12 6.05 -32.25 -4.63
CA ILE A 12 5.79 -30.98 -5.33
C ILE A 12 4.49 -30.33 -4.82
N LEU A 13 3.42 -31.12 -4.63
CA LEU A 13 2.16 -30.62 -4.08
C LEU A 13 2.34 -30.06 -2.67
N MET A 14 3.07 -30.77 -1.79
CA MET A 14 3.38 -30.27 -0.45
C MET A 14 4.18 -28.96 -0.48
N PHE A 15 5.19 -28.85 -1.35
CA PHE A 15 5.94 -27.60 -1.53
C PHE A 15 5.06 -26.45 -2.00
N LEU A 16 4.13 -26.70 -2.93
CA LEU A 16 3.19 -25.68 -3.41
C LEU A 16 2.24 -25.24 -2.30
N VAL A 17 1.72 -26.15 -1.49
CA VAL A 17 0.84 -25.81 -0.35
C VAL A 17 1.59 -24.99 0.69
N VAL A 18 2.81 -25.41 1.08
CA VAL A 18 3.62 -24.68 2.07
C VAL A 18 4.01 -23.29 1.55
N ASN A 19 4.36 -23.16 0.27
CA ASN A 19 4.70 -21.87 -0.32
C ASN A 19 3.48 -20.95 -0.44
N ASN A 20 2.31 -21.45 -0.85
CA ASN A 20 1.09 -20.66 -0.91
C ASN A 20 0.69 -20.16 0.49
N VAL A 21 0.69 -21.04 1.51
CA VAL A 21 0.39 -20.65 2.90
C VAL A 21 1.41 -19.62 3.41
N LYS A 22 2.69 -19.76 3.10
CA LYS A 22 3.73 -18.79 3.52
C LYS A 22 3.58 -17.44 2.82
N VAL A 23 3.08 -17.42 1.58
CA VAL A 23 2.75 -16.20 0.83
C VAL A 23 1.51 -15.53 1.41
N ASP A 24 0.45 -16.29 1.69
CA ASP A 24 -0.79 -15.77 2.31
C ASP A 24 -0.54 -15.21 3.71
N VAL A 25 0.28 -15.86 4.55
CA VAL A 25 0.65 -15.35 5.88
C VAL A 25 1.47 -14.05 5.77
N LYS A 26 2.33 -13.91 4.75
CA LYS A 26 3.04 -12.64 4.49
C LYS A 26 2.11 -11.56 3.95
N ALA A 27 1.12 -11.92 3.15
CA ALA A 27 0.11 -10.99 2.64
C ALA A 27 -0.82 -10.50 3.76
N GLN A 28 -1.26 -11.38 4.67
CA GLN A 28 -2.09 -11.02 5.82
C GLN A 28 -1.37 -10.17 6.87
N ARG A 29 -0.03 -10.25 7.00
CA ARG A 29 0.73 -9.37 7.91
C ARG A 29 0.76 -7.90 7.47
N ARG A 30 0.38 -7.58 6.24
CA ARG A 30 0.09 -6.21 5.84
C ARG A 30 -1.34 -5.89 6.27
N LYS A 31 -1.54 -5.66 7.59
CA LYS A 31 -2.78 -5.01 8.07
C LYS A 31 -3.08 -3.86 7.11
N PRO A 32 -4.31 -3.74 6.57
CA PRO A 32 -4.64 -2.66 5.65
C PRO A 32 -4.32 -1.37 6.38
N VAL A 33 -3.25 -0.70 5.95
CA VAL A 33 -2.85 0.55 6.55
C VAL A 33 -3.96 1.49 6.15
N CYS A 34 -4.74 1.95 7.12
CA CYS A 34 -5.89 2.79 6.83
C CYS A 34 -5.38 4.02 6.11
N LYS A 35 -5.82 4.18 4.88
CA LYS A 35 -5.32 5.20 3.98
C LYS A 35 -6.47 6.11 3.63
N LEU A 36 -6.17 7.40 3.63
CA LEU A 36 -7.05 8.46 3.18
C LEU A 36 -6.43 9.01 1.90
N THR A 37 -7.12 8.85 0.79
CA THR A 37 -6.70 9.40 -0.50
C THR A 37 -7.53 10.64 -0.78
N GLY A 38 -6.85 11.77 -0.98
CA GLY A 38 -7.48 13.05 -1.27
C GLY A 38 -7.95 13.18 -2.71
N VAL A 39 -8.64 14.28 -2.98
CA VAL A 39 -9.00 14.70 -4.34
C VAL A 39 -7.77 15.05 -5.17
N LEU A 40 -7.96 15.04 -6.48
CA LEU A 40 -6.94 15.49 -7.42
C LEU A 40 -6.75 17.01 -7.30
N ASN A 41 -5.50 17.46 -7.16
CA ASN A 41 -5.16 18.88 -7.00
C ASN A 41 -4.31 19.36 -8.17
N PRO A 42 -4.52 20.59 -8.68
CA PRO A 42 -3.68 21.14 -9.73
C PRO A 42 -2.24 21.37 -9.23
N GLY A 43 -1.27 21.21 -10.13
CA GLY A 43 0.16 21.40 -9.85
C GLY A 43 0.94 20.09 -9.67
N LYS A 44 2.15 20.19 -9.10
CA LYS A 44 3.03 19.03 -8.84
C LYS A 44 3.34 18.91 -7.36
N CYS A 45 3.66 17.70 -6.94
CA CYS A 45 4.33 17.40 -5.69
C CYS A 45 5.67 18.13 -5.62
N PRO A 46 6.03 18.69 -4.45
CA PRO A 46 7.38 19.17 -4.18
C PRO A 46 8.42 18.08 -4.43
N THR A 47 9.61 18.49 -4.88
CA THR A 47 10.74 17.57 -5.13
C THR A 47 11.27 16.94 -3.84
N ALA A 48 11.23 17.68 -2.73
CA ALA A 48 11.65 17.17 -1.43
C ALA A 48 10.53 16.32 -0.79
N ILE A 49 10.88 15.10 -0.39
CA ILE A 49 9.95 14.13 0.20
C ILE A 49 9.29 14.69 1.47
N HIS A 50 10.05 15.42 2.30
CA HIS A 50 9.52 16.07 3.51
C HIS A 50 8.45 17.11 3.18
N ASP A 51 8.68 17.94 2.17
CA ASP A 51 7.71 18.96 1.75
C ASP A 51 6.47 18.33 1.13
N ALA A 52 6.63 17.28 0.34
CA ALA A 52 5.53 16.51 -0.22
C ALA A 52 4.64 15.87 0.87
N SER A 53 5.27 15.24 1.88
CA SER A 53 4.56 14.65 3.02
C SER A 53 3.86 15.73 3.85
N ASN A 54 4.52 16.86 4.12
CA ASN A 54 3.95 17.99 4.87
C ASN A 54 2.77 18.63 4.13
N LEU A 55 2.89 18.84 2.82
CA LEU A 55 1.82 19.34 1.96
C LEU A 55 0.58 18.46 2.06
N CYS A 56 0.76 17.15 1.90
CA CYS A 56 -0.35 16.20 1.97
C CYS A 56 -0.93 16.07 3.37
N SER A 57 -0.10 16.08 4.41
CA SER A 57 -0.55 16.04 5.81
C SER A 57 -1.42 17.26 6.15
N ARG A 58 -1.07 18.45 5.65
CA ARG A 58 -1.87 19.68 5.81
C ARG A 58 -3.17 19.63 5.02
N LYS A 59 -3.13 19.16 3.76
CA LYS A 59 -4.33 19.08 2.90
C LYS A 59 -5.38 18.10 3.42
N LEU A 60 -4.93 17.02 4.06
CA LEU A 60 -5.81 16.00 4.62
C LEU A 60 -5.94 16.11 6.15
N ALA A 61 -5.47 17.21 6.75
CA ALA A 61 -5.52 17.39 8.19
C ALA A 61 -6.96 17.31 8.69
N SER A 62 -7.17 16.45 9.69
CA SER A 62 -8.44 16.34 10.40
C SER A 62 -8.13 16.32 11.89
N PRO A 63 -8.92 17.01 12.74
CA PRO A 63 -8.65 17.14 14.17
C PRO A 63 -8.52 15.79 14.90
N ASN A 64 -9.14 14.74 14.36
CA ASN A 64 -9.17 13.40 14.97
C ASN A 64 -8.23 12.40 14.29
N MET A 65 -7.36 12.83 13.38
CA MET A 65 -6.52 11.92 12.59
C MET A 65 -5.04 12.22 12.76
N THR A 66 -4.29 11.21 13.19
CA THR A 66 -2.81 11.24 13.17
C THR A 66 -2.30 10.37 12.04
N PHE A 67 -1.59 10.97 11.09
CA PHE A 67 -0.96 10.24 10.00
C PHE A 67 0.41 9.69 10.40
N LYS A 68 0.70 8.47 10.00
CA LYS A 68 2.02 7.84 10.07
C LYS A 68 2.93 8.35 8.97
N ARG A 69 2.38 8.53 7.77
CA ARG A 69 3.09 8.92 6.55
C ARG A 69 2.08 9.48 5.56
N CYS A 70 2.48 10.48 4.79
CA CYS A 70 1.71 10.92 3.63
C CYS A 70 2.60 10.88 2.39
N ASP A 71 2.03 10.34 1.31
CA ASP A 71 2.65 10.31 0.00
C ASP A 71 1.96 11.30 -0.92
N CYS A 72 2.76 11.93 -1.77
CA CYS A 72 2.29 12.80 -2.84
C CYS A 72 2.65 12.12 -4.17
N GLN A 73 1.68 11.94 -5.05
CA GLN A 73 1.86 11.33 -6.35
C GLN A 73 1.50 12.33 -7.45
N ASN A 74 2.47 12.63 -8.32
CA ASN A 74 2.21 13.38 -9.56
C ASN A 74 1.39 12.52 -10.52
N THR A 75 0.45 13.15 -11.22
CA THR A 75 -0.36 12.53 -12.25
C THR A 75 -0.79 13.58 -13.27
N GLU A 76 -1.09 13.15 -14.49
CA GLU A 76 -1.60 14.03 -15.53
C GLU A 76 -3.09 13.80 -15.70
N TRP A 77 -3.86 14.88 -15.70
CA TRP A 77 -5.30 14.83 -15.96
C TRP A 77 -5.69 15.91 -16.96
N ARG A 78 -6.29 15.48 -18.08
CA ARG A 78 -6.66 16.34 -19.22
C ARG A 78 -5.49 17.18 -19.73
N GLY A 79 -4.30 16.58 -19.85
CA GLY A 79 -3.08 17.24 -20.34
C GLY A 79 -2.52 18.32 -19.40
N LYS A 80 -2.96 18.34 -18.13
CA LYS A 80 -2.47 19.26 -17.11
C LYS A 80 -1.88 18.50 -15.93
N ASP A 81 -0.81 19.04 -15.39
CA ASP A 81 -0.15 18.52 -14.20
C ASP A 81 -1.07 18.62 -12.98
N HIS A 82 -1.24 17.48 -12.32
CA HIS A 82 -1.94 17.37 -11.06
C HIS A 82 -1.14 16.51 -10.09
N TYR A 83 -1.57 16.52 -8.84
CA TYR A 83 -1.09 15.59 -7.85
C TYR A 83 -2.22 15.07 -6.97
N GLN A 84 -2.00 13.89 -6.41
CA GLN A 84 -2.90 13.26 -5.45
C GLN A 84 -2.13 12.93 -4.17
N CYS A 85 -2.77 13.23 -3.04
CA CYS A 85 -2.24 12.90 -1.72
C CYS A 85 -2.85 11.62 -1.20
N THR A 86 -2.01 10.73 -0.65
CA THR A 86 -2.47 9.55 0.10
C THR A 86 -1.79 9.54 1.47
N CYS A 87 -2.57 9.67 2.53
CA CYS A 87 -2.08 9.63 3.91
C CYS A 87 -2.45 8.31 4.58
N TYR A 88 -1.50 7.72 5.30
CA TYR A 88 -1.66 6.49 6.05
C TYR A 88 -1.85 6.81 7.53
N ILE A 89 -2.97 6.43 8.10
CA ILE A 89 -3.37 6.70 9.48
C ILE A 89 -2.60 5.76 10.43
N LYS A 90 -2.19 6.28 11.60
CA LYS A 90 -1.65 5.44 12.68
C LYS A 90 -2.77 4.57 13.26
N LEU A 91 -2.52 3.28 13.44
CA LEU A 91 -3.47 2.38 14.10
C LEU A 91 -3.72 2.83 15.56
N PRO A 92 -4.94 2.60 16.11
CA PRO A 92 -6.10 2.00 15.47
C PRO A 92 -6.83 2.98 14.54
N CYS A 93 -7.51 2.45 13.51
CA CYS A 93 -8.25 3.26 12.56
C CYS A 93 -9.68 3.44 13.05
N ASN A 94 -9.89 4.43 13.89
CA ASN A 94 -11.19 4.69 14.50
C ASN A 94 -12.00 5.71 13.66
N GLN A 95 -12.23 5.40 12.37
CA GLN A 95 -13.21 6.14 11.59
C GLN A 95 -14.62 5.59 11.83
#